data_AF-A0A7J2T853-F1
#
_entry.id   AF-A0A7J2T853-F1
#
_cell.length_a   1.000
_cell.length_b   1.000
_cell.length_c   1.000
_cell.angle_alpha   90.00
_cell.angle_beta   90.00
_cell.angle_gamma   90.00
#
_symmetry.space_group_name_H-M   'P 1'
#
loop_
_entity.id
_entity.type
_entity.pdbx_description
1 polymer ?
#
loop_
_entity_poly.entity_id
_entity_poly.type
_entity_poly.pdbx_seq_one_letter_code
_entity_poly.pdbx_strand_id
1 'polypeptide(L)'
;MIIEELIRKHVLINAIKHGGKAQAGAVLGKILAERQELKGRVKELAAIVNRIVEEVNALPPSEQKRIADEMGLEIVERERVEEKKLPPLPNVEKYRNVVTRFSPNPDCVLHLGSARAIVLSHEYARIYRGKFILRFEDTDPKLKRPVLEFYDRIREDLAWLECRPDEEYIQSDRISIYYEHAERLLKDGNAYVCTCQPQVFREKIIAQQPCPCRDLPPEEHLERWNRMLEGHYGEGEAVVRIKTDLNHPNPAVRDWPALRVIDTEKFPHPRVGDKYRVWPLYNFACGIDDHLMGVTHIIRGKEHLTNMIRQQYMYKHLDWQYPESIHYGRLKIKGSYLSKSKIVQGVRSGLFEGWDDPRLATFAALRRRGITAEAIKRLIIDVGPKTADIVLSWENLYAHNRKILD
;
A
#
# COMPACT_ATOMS: atom_id res chain seq x y z
N MET A 1 35.33 -11.29 47.50
CA MET A 1 35.66 -10.15 46.61
C MET A 1 35.32 -10.43 45.15
N ILE A 2 35.90 -11.45 44.49
CA ILE A 2 35.71 -11.69 43.03
C ILE A 2 34.25 -11.94 42.60
N ILE A 3 33.44 -12.62 43.44
CA ILE A 3 32.06 -12.98 43.07
C ILE A 3 31.06 -11.82 43.20
N GLU A 4 31.24 -10.96 44.21
CA GLU A 4 30.38 -9.78 44.39
C GLU A 4 30.62 -8.74 43.32
N GLU A 5 31.87 -8.59 42.87
CA GLU A 5 32.23 -7.70 41.75
C GLU A 5 31.60 -8.17 40.43
N LEU A 6 31.62 -9.49 40.18
CA LEU A 6 30.92 -10.09 39.03
C LEU A 6 29.40 -9.85 39.11
N ILE A 7 28.79 -10.06 40.28
CA ILE A 7 27.37 -9.80 40.50
C ILE A 7 27.06 -8.32 40.24
N ARG A 8 27.85 -7.41 40.83
CA ARG A 8 27.68 -5.96 40.70
C ARG A 8 27.78 -5.50 39.24
N LYS A 9 28.72 -6.06 38.47
CA LYS A 9 28.81 -5.86 37.01
C LYS A 9 27.50 -6.25 36.31
N HIS A 10 26.96 -7.43 36.57
CA HIS A 10 25.71 -7.86 35.92
C HIS A 10 24.49 -7.06 36.38
N VAL A 11 24.44 -6.66 37.67
CA VAL A 11 23.39 -5.80 38.22
C VAL A 11 23.43 -4.43 37.55
N LEU A 12 24.59 -3.77 37.45
CA LEU A 12 24.73 -2.46 36.79
C LEU A 12 24.34 -2.52 35.31
N ILE A 13 24.81 -3.53 34.57
CA ILE A 13 24.42 -3.74 33.17
C ILE A 13 22.90 -3.92 33.04
N ASN A 14 22.27 -4.66 33.96
CA ASN A 14 20.83 -4.88 33.94
C ASN A 14 20.07 -3.60 34.31
N ALA A 15 20.46 -2.90 35.38
CA ALA A 15 19.85 -1.65 35.81
C ALA A 15 19.85 -0.61 34.70
N ILE A 16 21.01 -0.39 34.05
CA ILE A 16 21.17 0.59 32.97
C ILE A 16 20.29 0.22 31.76
N LYS A 17 20.19 -1.07 31.40
CA LYS A 17 19.30 -1.55 30.33
C LYS A 17 17.82 -1.41 30.63
N HIS A 18 17.45 -1.36 31.90
CA HIS A 18 16.05 -1.32 32.35
C HIS A 18 15.69 0.03 33.00
N GLY A 19 16.35 1.12 32.60
CA GLY A 19 15.99 2.48 33.03
C GLY A 19 16.23 2.73 34.51
N GLY A 20 17.29 2.16 35.06
CA GLY A 20 17.72 2.34 36.45
C GLY A 20 17.26 1.25 37.41
N LYS A 21 16.55 0.22 36.94
CA LYS A 21 15.97 -0.84 37.78
C LYS A 21 16.44 -2.23 37.38
N ALA A 22 17.41 -2.78 38.09
CA ALA A 22 17.83 -4.17 37.96
C ALA A 22 16.78 -5.14 38.53
N GLN A 23 16.69 -6.30 37.91
CA GLN A 23 15.82 -7.42 38.30
C GLN A 23 16.66 -8.60 38.77
N ALA A 24 16.53 -8.98 40.04
CA ALA A 24 17.35 -10.03 40.65
C ALA A 24 17.26 -11.38 39.94
N GLY A 25 16.07 -11.81 39.50
CA GLY A 25 15.89 -13.08 38.79
C GLY A 25 16.65 -13.13 37.45
N ALA A 26 16.62 -12.04 36.69
CA ALA A 26 17.31 -11.94 35.40
C ALA A 26 18.85 -11.93 35.59
N VAL A 27 19.33 -11.22 36.61
CA VAL A 27 20.75 -11.18 36.98
C VAL A 27 21.23 -12.56 37.45
N LEU A 28 20.50 -13.21 38.35
CA LEU A 28 20.83 -14.52 38.89
C LEU A 28 20.89 -15.59 37.78
N GLY A 29 19.91 -15.60 36.88
CA GLY A 29 19.90 -16.51 35.73
C GLY A 29 21.11 -16.33 34.83
N LYS A 30 21.55 -15.09 34.61
CA LYS A 30 22.73 -14.78 33.79
C LYS A 30 24.03 -15.24 34.44
N ILE A 31 24.19 -15.03 35.75
CA ILE A 31 25.36 -15.48 36.49
C ILE A 31 25.46 -17.01 36.48
N LEU A 32 24.34 -17.71 36.68
CA LEU A 32 24.32 -19.19 36.66
C LEU A 32 24.57 -19.79 35.26
N ALA A 33 24.25 -19.04 34.20
CA ALA A 33 24.58 -19.42 32.84
C ALA A 33 26.08 -19.25 32.54
N GLU A 34 26.69 -18.17 33.05
CA GLU A 34 28.12 -17.87 32.87
C GLU A 34 29.03 -18.72 33.76
N ARG A 35 28.56 -19.10 34.96
CA ARG A 35 29.32 -19.83 35.97
C ARG A 35 28.51 -21.03 36.45
N GLN A 36 28.56 -22.11 35.66
CA GLN A 36 27.76 -23.32 35.91
C GLN A 36 28.12 -24.01 37.23
N GLU A 37 29.35 -23.85 37.71
CA GLU A 37 29.84 -24.36 39.00
C GLU A 37 29.10 -23.77 40.22
N LEU A 38 28.44 -22.62 40.03
CA LEU A 38 27.71 -21.91 41.08
C LEU A 38 26.29 -22.46 41.32
N LYS A 39 25.81 -23.39 40.49
CA LYS A 39 24.47 -24.00 40.60
C LYS A 39 24.21 -24.72 41.93
N GLY A 40 25.25 -25.14 42.65
CA GLY A 40 25.12 -25.74 43.99
C GLY A 40 24.83 -24.74 45.12
N ARG A 41 24.97 -23.42 44.87
CA ARG A 41 24.91 -22.37 45.90
C ARG A 41 23.85 -21.29 45.61
N VAL A 42 22.78 -21.67 44.91
CA VAL A 42 21.76 -20.73 44.40
C VAL A 42 21.11 -19.88 45.50
N LYS A 43 20.80 -20.46 46.67
CA LYS A 43 20.18 -19.71 47.78
C LYS A 43 21.09 -18.60 48.31
N GLU A 44 22.38 -18.88 48.45
CA GLU A 44 23.38 -17.92 48.91
C GLU A 44 23.60 -16.81 47.87
N LEU A 45 23.70 -17.19 46.59
CA LEU A 45 23.83 -16.24 45.48
C LEU A 45 22.61 -15.33 45.35
N ALA A 46 21.41 -15.87 45.51
CA ALA A 46 20.17 -15.09 45.45
C ALA A 46 20.15 -14.00 46.54
N ALA A 47 20.61 -14.30 47.76
CA ALA A 47 20.71 -13.32 48.84
C ALA A 47 21.68 -12.18 48.50
N ILE A 48 22.85 -12.51 47.94
CA ILE A 48 23.86 -11.51 47.53
C ILE A 48 23.36 -10.67 46.34
N VAL A 49 22.74 -11.31 45.34
CA VAL A 49 22.15 -10.62 44.18
C VAL A 49 21.06 -9.66 44.62
N ASN A 50 20.14 -10.08 45.49
CA ASN A 50 19.07 -9.20 45.98
C ASN A 50 19.63 -7.97 46.69
N ARG A 51 20.61 -8.16 47.59
CA ARG A 51 21.29 -7.05 48.29
C ARG A 51 21.91 -6.06 47.31
N ILE A 52 22.68 -6.54 46.33
CA ILE A 52 23.35 -5.67 45.36
C ILE A 52 22.34 -5.00 44.41
N VAL A 53 21.24 -5.67 44.06
CA VAL A 53 20.14 -5.08 43.28
C VAL A 53 19.49 -3.93 44.05
N GLU A 54 19.23 -4.08 45.34
CA GLU A 54 18.70 -3.01 46.19
C GLU A 54 19.67 -1.82 46.26
N GLU A 55 20.96 -2.08 46.48
CA GLU A 55 22.01 -1.06 46.50
C GLU A 55 22.07 -0.28 45.18
N VAL A 56 22.08 -0.97 44.03
CA VAL A 56 22.18 -0.32 42.71
C VAL A 56 20.88 0.41 42.36
N ASN A 57 19.72 -0.16 42.67
CA ASN A 57 18.43 0.46 42.37
C ASN A 57 18.15 1.72 43.23
N ALA A 58 18.81 1.85 44.39
CA ALA A 58 18.76 3.05 45.22
C ALA A 58 19.57 4.23 44.61
N LEU A 59 20.48 3.96 43.67
CA LEU A 59 21.29 5.00 43.03
C LEU A 59 20.55 5.65 41.86
N PRO A 60 20.70 6.97 41.64
CA PRO A 60 20.22 7.63 40.43
C PRO A 60 20.83 7.02 39.15
N PRO A 61 20.11 6.98 38.01
CA PRO A 61 20.63 6.41 36.76
C PRO A 61 21.96 7.05 36.27
N SER A 62 22.18 8.33 36.56
CA SER A 62 23.44 9.02 36.26
C SER A 62 24.63 8.44 37.04
N GLU A 63 24.39 8.07 38.30
CA GLU A 63 25.40 7.51 39.19
C GLU A 63 25.69 6.05 38.84
N GLN A 64 24.66 5.28 38.47
CA GLN A 64 24.83 3.93 37.95
C GLN A 64 25.72 3.91 36.70
N LYS A 65 25.52 4.86 35.78
CA LYS A 65 26.36 5.02 34.57
C LYS A 65 27.81 5.37 34.94
N ARG A 66 28.02 6.34 35.84
CA ARG A 66 29.36 6.71 36.32
C ARG A 66 30.12 5.51 36.89
N ILE A 67 29.47 4.70 37.74
CA ILE A 67 30.08 3.50 38.32
C ILE A 67 30.37 2.46 37.22
N ALA A 68 29.47 2.29 36.24
CA ALA A 68 29.70 1.38 35.13
C ALA A 68 30.90 1.81 34.25
N ASP A 69 31.07 3.11 34.02
CA ASP A 69 32.19 3.68 33.26
C ASP A 69 33.52 3.51 34.03
N GLU A 70 33.53 3.78 35.34
CA GLU A 70 34.68 3.54 36.22
C GLU A 70 35.11 2.06 36.25
N MET A 71 34.13 1.15 36.12
CA MET A 71 34.35 -0.29 36.01
C MET A 71 34.72 -0.76 34.57
N GLY A 72 34.80 0.16 33.60
CA GLY A 72 35.12 -0.16 32.21
C GLY A 72 34.06 -1.04 31.52
N LEU A 73 32.79 -0.92 31.89
CA LEU A 73 31.72 -1.74 31.36
C LEU A 73 31.21 -1.18 30.02
N GLU A 74 31.49 -1.87 28.93
CA GLU A 74 30.85 -1.57 27.63
C GLU A 74 29.38 -1.99 27.65
N ILE A 75 28.50 -1.03 27.92
CA ILE A 75 27.05 -1.24 27.92
C ILE A 75 26.49 -0.79 26.58
N VAL A 76 26.19 -1.76 25.72
CA VAL A 76 25.37 -1.51 24.54
C VAL A 76 23.95 -1.18 25.03
N GLU A 77 23.62 0.13 25.07
CA GLU A 77 22.24 0.59 25.24
C GLU A 77 21.42 0.03 24.09
N ARG A 78 20.46 -0.85 24.39
CA ARG A 78 19.38 -1.08 23.44
C ARG A 78 18.55 0.19 23.49
N GLU A 79 18.64 1.02 22.45
CA GLU A 79 17.71 2.13 22.26
C GLU A 79 16.30 1.64 22.59
N ARG A 80 15.61 2.31 23.51
CA ARG A 80 14.16 2.16 23.61
C ARG A 80 13.65 2.50 22.23
N VAL A 81 13.18 1.49 21.49
CA VAL A 81 12.56 1.69 20.20
C VAL A 81 11.28 2.45 20.48
N GLU A 82 11.32 3.78 20.42
CA GLU A 82 10.10 4.56 20.29
C GLU A 82 9.35 3.99 19.09
N GLU A 83 8.09 3.60 19.30
CA GLU A 83 7.24 3.14 18.21
C GLU A 83 7.20 4.24 17.15
N LYS A 84 7.75 3.94 15.96
CA LYS A 84 7.74 4.90 14.86
C LYS A 84 6.29 5.19 14.50
N LYS A 85 5.90 6.45 14.64
CA LYS A 85 4.57 6.91 14.21
C LYS A 85 4.60 7.31 12.75
N LEU A 86 3.48 7.14 12.07
CA LEU A 86 3.28 7.67 10.72
C LEU A 86 3.39 9.21 10.74
N PRO A 87 4.00 9.84 9.73
CA PRO A 87 4.00 11.29 9.62
C PRO A 87 2.56 11.80 9.43
N PRO A 88 2.22 13.01 9.89
CA PRO A 88 0.87 13.55 9.71
C PRO A 88 0.52 13.68 8.22
N LEU A 89 -0.76 13.51 7.91
CA LEU A 89 -1.28 13.81 6.57
C LEU A 89 -1.21 15.32 6.31
N PRO A 90 -0.88 15.74 5.08
CA PRO A 90 -0.89 17.15 4.70
C PRO A 90 -2.32 17.68 4.59
N ASN A 91 -2.54 18.95 4.93
CA ASN A 91 -3.78 19.68 4.62
C ASN A 91 -5.09 19.04 5.15
N VAL A 92 -5.01 18.29 6.26
CA VAL A 92 -6.16 17.60 6.86
C VAL A 92 -7.26 18.59 7.26
N GLU A 93 -6.87 19.78 7.69
CA GLU A 93 -7.77 20.85 8.13
C GLU A 93 -8.73 21.35 7.03
N LYS A 94 -8.42 21.09 5.75
CA LYS A 94 -9.33 21.41 4.64
C LYS A 94 -10.55 20.48 4.58
N TYR A 95 -10.49 19.34 5.26
CA TYR A 95 -11.48 18.28 5.14
C TYR A 95 -12.24 18.08 6.45
N ARG A 96 -13.57 18.02 6.37
CA ARG A 96 -14.41 17.69 7.54
C ARG A 96 -14.12 16.30 8.07
N ASN A 97 -13.81 15.36 7.18
CA ASN A 97 -13.48 13.99 7.52
C ASN A 97 -12.43 13.44 6.56
N VAL A 98 -11.43 12.73 7.08
CA VAL A 98 -10.44 12.06 6.23
C VAL A 98 -11.09 10.84 5.58
N VAL A 99 -10.96 10.73 4.26
CA VAL A 99 -11.37 9.56 3.49
C VAL A 99 -10.17 9.07 2.67
N THR A 100 -9.80 7.81 2.89
CA THR A 100 -8.78 7.08 2.14
C THR A 100 -9.41 5.85 1.48
N ARG A 101 -8.66 5.18 0.59
CA ARG A 101 -9.12 3.97 -0.07
C ARG A 101 -8.00 3.03 -0.46
N PHE A 102 -8.31 1.75 -0.46
CA PHE A 102 -7.57 0.72 -1.16
C PHE A 102 -8.37 0.27 -2.39
N SER A 103 -7.77 0.36 -3.57
CA SER A 103 -8.48 0.13 -4.82
C SER A 103 -7.83 -0.96 -5.70
N PRO A 104 -8.00 -2.25 -5.35
CA PRO A 104 -7.40 -3.35 -6.10
C PRO A 104 -8.24 -3.73 -7.33
N ASN A 105 -7.56 -4.13 -8.41
CA ASN A 105 -8.19 -4.97 -9.42
C ASN A 105 -8.25 -6.44 -8.93
N PRO A 106 -9.42 -7.12 -8.98
CA PRO A 106 -9.56 -8.51 -8.55
C PRO A 106 -9.07 -9.50 -9.61
N ASP A 107 -7.78 -9.42 -9.98
CA ASP A 107 -7.11 -10.30 -10.97
C ASP A 107 -6.09 -11.27 -10.37
N CYS A 108 -5.80 -11.14 -9.08
CA CYS A 108 -4.85 -11.96 -8.33
C CYS A 108 -5.02 -11.73 -6.83
N VAL A 109 -4.57 -12.69 -6.01
CA VAL A 109 -4.42 -12.53 -4.56
C VAL A 109 -3.51 -11.36 -4.18
N LEU A 110 -3.67 -10.85 -2.94
CA LEU A 110 -2.82 -9.80 -2.41
C LEU A 110 -1.50 -10.37 -1.88
N HIS A 111 -0.51 -9.48 -1.79
CA HIS A 111 0.85 -9.81 -1.34
C HIS A 111 1.45 -8.67 -0.53
N LEU A 112 2.64 -8.88 0.04
CA LEU A 112 3.32 -7.91 0.90
C LEU A 112 3.44 -6.51 0.26
N GLY A 113 3.61 -6.42 -1.06
CA GLY A 113 3.58 -5.14 -1.78
C GLY A 113 2.25 -4.36 -1.63
N SER A 114 1.11 -5.06 -1.59
CA SER A 114 -0.22 -4.48 -1.38
C SER A 114 -0.38 -3.93 0.04
N ALA A 115 0.33 -4.50 1.02
CA ALA A 115 0.26 -4.07 2.42
C ALA A 115 0.60 -2.58 2.58
N ARG A 116 1.48 -2.00 1.75
CA ARG A 116 1.74 -0.56 1.79
C ARG A 116 0.49 0.27 1.54
N ALA A 117 -0.23 -0.03 0.45
CA ALA A 117 -1.45 0.70 0.11
C ALA A 117 -2.52 0.53 1.20
N ILE A 118 -2.69 -0.72 1.65
CA ILE A 118 -3.75 -1.11 2.59
C ILE A 118 -3.49 -0.51 3.96
N VAL A 119 -2.36 -0.85 4.58
CA VAL A 119 -2.06 -0.46 5.96
C VAL A 119 -1.94 1.05 6.06
N LEU A 120 -1.23 1.72 5.15
CA LEU A 120 -1.13 3.19 5.22
C LEU A 120 -2.51 3.84 5.11
N SER A 121 -3.33 3.44 4.14
CA SER A 121 -4.67 4.01 3.96
C SER A 121 -5.57 3.75 5.17
N HIS A 122 -5.57 2.52 5.67
CA HIS A 122 -6.35 2.12 6.84
C HIS A 122 -5.90 2.87 8.10
N GLU A 123 -4.61 2.85 8.43
CA GLU A 123 -4.08 3.48 9.63
C GLU A 123 -4.31 4.99 9.62
N TYR A 124 -4.13 5.66 8.48
CA TYR A 124 -4.45 7.07 8.38
C TYR A 124 -5.95 7.36 8.57
N ALA A 125 -6.84 6.54 8.02
CA ALA A 125 -8.26 6.68 8.32
C ALA A 125 -8.52 6.52 9.82
N ARG A 126 -7.88 5.57 10.51
CA ARG A 126 -8.06 5.38 11.95
C ARG A 126 -7.50 6.52 12.80
N ILE A 127 -6.28 6.98 12.51
CA ILE A 127 -5.62 8.10 13.20
C ILE A 127 -6.50 9.35 13.17
N TYR A 128 -7.11 9.64 12.03
CA TYR A 128 -7.92 10.84 11.81
C TYR A 128 -9.43 10.60 11.99
N ARG A 129 -9.84 9.45 12.55
CA ARG A 129 -11.26 9.06 12.75
C ARG A 129 -12.11 9.18 11.48
N GLY A 130 -11.45 8.89 10.36
CA GLY A 130 -11.95 8.92 9.00
C GLY A 130 -12.55 7.61 8.51
N LYS A 131 -12.75 7.56 7.20
CA LYS A 131 -13.24 6.39 6.46
C LYS A 131 -12.15 5.76 5.60
N PHE A 132 -12.13 4.44 5.56
CA PHE A 132 -11.32 3.62 4.69
C PHE A 132 -12.22 2.83 3.73
N ILE A 133 -12.10 3.13 2.44
CA ILE A 133 -12.94 2.53 1.39
C ILE A 133 -12.21 1.38 0.70
N LEU A 134 -12.91 0.29 0.41
CA LEU A 134 -12.49 -0.71 -0.57
C LEU A 134 -13.19 -0.44 -1.91
N ARG A 135 -12.43 -0.29 -3.00
CA ARG A 135 -13.00 -0.15 -4.34
C ARG A 135 -12.40 -1.17 -5.30
N PHE A 136 -13.19 -2.13 -5.77
CA PHE A 136 -12.76 -3.06 -6.80
C PHE A 136 -12.69 -2.37 -8.17
N GLU A 137 -11.48 -2.27 -8.73
CA GLU A 137 -11.21 -1.64 -10.02
C GLU A 137 -11.28 -2.65 -11.16
N ASP A 138 -12.49 -3.12 -11.47
CA ASP A 138 -12.77 -4.24 -12.38
C ASP A 138 -13.11 -3.82 -13.82
N THR A 139 -12.68 -2.63 -14.27
CA THR A 139 -13.10 -2.06 -15.57
C THR A 139 -12.34 -2.58 -16.80
N ASP A 140 -11.42 -3.52 -16.65
CA ASP A 140 -10.67 -4.11 -17.77
C ASP A 140 -11.00 -5.60 -17.96
N PRO A 141 -12.04 -5.95 -18.73
CA PRO A 141 -12.43 -7.33 -18.98
C PRO A 141 -11.42 -8.13 -19.83
N LYS A 142 -10.39 -7.50 -20.39
CA LYS A 142 -9.47 -8.10 -21.39
C LYS A 142 -8.06 -8.30 -20.86
N LEU A 143 -7.33 -7.23 -20.58
CA LEU A 143 -5.89 -7.30 -20.24
C LEU A 143 -5.66 -7.63 -18.77
N LYS A 144 -6.53 -7.10 -17.92
CA LYS A 144 -6.49 -7.24 -16.47
C LYS A 144 -7.79 -7.85 -15.98
N ARG A 145 -8.20 -8.92 -16.67
CA ARG A 145 -9.50 -9.55 -16.51
C ARG A 145 -9.76 -9.88 -15.04
N PRO A 146 -10.84 -9.32 -14.45
CA PRO A 146 -11.22 -9.66 -13.08
C PRO A 146 -11.68 -11.13 -13.02
N VAL A 147 -11.52 -11.75 -11.85
CA VAL A 147 -11.94 -13.13 -11.59
C VAL A 147 -12.76 -13.13 -10.30
N LEU A 148 -13.95 -13.74 -10.34
CA LEU A 148 -14.93 -13.69 -9.24
C LEU A 148 -14.34 -14.14 -7.90
N GLU A 149 -13.53 -15.20 -7.91
CA GLU A 149 -12.87 -15.73 -6.72
C GLU A 149 -11.98 -14.70 -6.00
N PHE A 150 -11.35 -13.78 -6.73
CA PHE A 150 -10.45 -12.81 -6.10
C PHE A 150 -11.19 -11.69 -5.37
N TYR A 151 -12.48 -11.48 -5.61
CA TYR A 151 -13.26 -10.54 -4.80
C TYR A 151 -13.31 -11.02 -3.35
N ASP A 152 -13.68 -12.29 -3.15
CA ASP A 152 -13.81 -12.88 -1.81
C ASP A 152 -12.43 -13.05 -1.14
N ARG A 153 -11.43 -13.53 -1.89
CA ARG A 153 -10.06 -13.64 -1.35
C ARG A 153 -9.48 -12.29 -0.91
N ILE A 154 -9.75 -11.20 -1.64
CA ILE A 154 -9.31 -9.85 -1.25
C ILE A 154 -10.01 -9.43 0.05
N ARG A 155 -11.31 -9.70 0.21
CA ARG A 155 -12.04 -9.40 1.46
C ARG A 155 -11.48 -10.21 2.63
N GLU A 156 -11.21 -11.50 2.42
CA GLU A 156 -10.59 -12.38 3.43
C GLU A 156 -9.20 -11.88 3.83
N ASP A 157 -8.37 -11.50 2.86
CA ASP A 157 -7.03 -10.96 3.08
C ASP A 157 -7.07 -9.66 3.92
N LEU A 158 -8.02 -8.76 3.61
CA LEU A 158 -8.22 -7.52 4.38
C LEU A 158 -8.74 -7.79 5.80
N ALA A 159 -9.67 -8.74 5.95
CA ALA A 159 -10.17 -9.15 7.26
C ALA A 159 -9.05 -9.77 8.11
N TRP A 160 -8.21 -10.61 7.51
CA TRP A 160 -7.04 -11.21 8.18
C TRP A 160 -6.01 -10.17 8.58
N LEU A 161 -5.76 -9.16 7.74
CA LEU A 161 -4.84 -8.06 8.05
C LEU A 161 -5.41 -7.08 9.10
N GLU A 162 -6.65 -7.28 9.54
CA GLU A 162 -7.40 -6.40 10.44
C GLU A 162 -7.65 -4.99 9.85
N CYS A 163 -7.72 -4.90 8.51
CA CYS A 163 -7.98 -3.67 7.77
C CYS A 163 -9.35 -3.74 7.08
N ARG A 164 -10.43 -3.87 7.86
CA ARG A 164 -11.78 -3.92 7.31
C ARG A 164 -12.19 -2.55 6.74
N PRO A 165 -12.76 -2.49 5.53
CA PRO A 165 -13.27 -1.25 4.97
C PRO A 165 -14.56 -0.81 5.67
N ASP A 166 -14.79 0.51 5.75
CA ASP A 166 -16.05 1.10 6.20
C ASP A 166 -17.11 1.08 5.08
N GLU A 167 -16.67 1.17 3.83
CA GLU A 167 -17.52 1.16 2.64
C GLU A 167 -16.86 0.34 1.52
N GLU A 168 -17.68 -0.30 0.69
CA GLU A 168 -17.22 -1.10 -0.43
C GLU A 168 -17.95 -0.72 -1.73
N TYR A 169 -17.20 -0.61 -2.83
CA TYR A 169 -17.73 -0.31 -4.15
C TYR A 169 -17.09 -1.19 -5.23
N ILE A 170 -17.85 -1.48 -6.30
CA ILE A 170 -17.37 -2.20 -7.49
C ILE A 170 -17.61 -1.32 -8.72
N GLN A 171 -16.57 -1.10 -9.54
CA GLN A 171 -16.66 -0.16 -10.66
C GLN A 171 -17.58 -0.62 -11.78
N SER A 172 -17.71 -1.92 -12.03
CA SER A 172 -18.67 -2.43 -13.03
C SER A 172 -20.15 -2.18 -12.66
N ASP A 173 -20.47 -1.89 -11.40
CA ASP A 173 -21.81 -1.45 -10.99
C ASP A 173 -22.05 0.04 -11.27
N ARG A 174 -21.01 0.78 -11.67
CA ARG A 174 -20.99 2.24 -11.79
C ARG A 174 -20.82 2.73 -13.23
N ILE A 175 -20.93 1.84 -14.22
CA ILE A 175 -20.70 2.18 -15.64
C ILE A 175 -21.59 3.32 -16.13
N SER A 176 -22.86 3.36 -15.70
CA SER A 176 -23.78 4.46 -16.06
C SER A 176 -23.27 5.83 -15.59
N ILE A 177 -22.70 5.92 -14.38
CA ILE A 177 -22.12 7.16 -13.84
C ILE A 177 -20.95 7.63 -14.72
N TYR A 178 -20.11 6.70 -15.18
CA TYR A 178 -19.00 7.04 -16.07
C TYR A 178 -19.49 7.53 -17.44
N TYR A 179 -20.57 6.95 -17.97
CA TYR A 179 -21.16 7.41 -19.24
C TYR A 179 -21.74 8.82 -19.11
N GLU A 180 -22.46 9.12 -18.02
CA GLU A 180 -22.98 10.47 -17.75
C GLU A 180 -21.86 11.52 -17.76
N HIS A 181 -20.74 11.23 -17.08
CA HIS A 181 -19.60 12.14 -17.07
C HIS A 181 -18.87 12.22 -18.41
N ALA A 182 -18.84 11.12 -19.18
CA ALA A 182 -18.27 11.14 -20.52
C ALA A 182 -19.10 12.05 -21.45
N GLU A 183 -20.43 11.89 -21.42
CA GLU A 183 -21.37 12.73 -22.18
C GLU A 183 -21.26 14.20 -21.80
N ARG A 184 -21.20 14.52 -20.51
CA ARG A 184 -20.98 15.88 -20.04
C ARG A 184 -19.68 16.47 -20.59
N LEU A 185 -18.57 15.75 -20.49
CA LEU A 185 -17.27 16.22 -20.98
C LEU A 185 -17.25 16.39 -22.51
N LEU A 186 -17.93 15.53 -23.26
CA LEU A 186 -18.08 15.66 -24.71
C LEU A 186 -18.93 16.89 -25.07
N LYS A 187 -20.07 17.07 -24.41
CA LYS A 187 -20.99 18.21 -24.59
C LYS A 187 -20.32 19.54 -24.28
N ASP A 188 -19.52 19.58 -23.21
CA ASP A 188 -18.79 20.78 -22.79
C ASP A 188 -17.52 21.02 -23.64
N GLY A 189 -17.24 20.17 -24.64
CA GLY A 189 -16.09 20.30 -25.54
C GLY A 189 -14.73 19.97 -24.91
N ASN A 190 -14.73 19.37 -23.71
CA ASN A 190 -13.55 19.03 -22.91
C ASN A 190 -13.02 17.61 -23.16
N ALA A 191 -13.79 16.79 -23.87
CA ALA A 191 -13.38 15.49 -24.39
C ALA A 191 -13.78 15.39 -25.88
N TYR A 192 -13.30 14.34 -26.56
CA TYR A 192 -13.70 14.06 -27.94
C TYR A 192 -13.62 12.57 -28.25
N VAL A 193 -14.39 12.12 -29.25
CA VAL A 193 -14.29 10.76 -29.80
C VAL A 193 -13.29 10.75 -30.96
N CYS A 194 -12.20 10.02 -30.76
CA CYS A 194 -11.12 9.88 -31.73
C CYS A 194 -11.27 8.56 -32.49
N THR A 195 -11.32 8.65 -33.83
CA THR A 195 -11.36 7.50 -34.75
C THR A 195 -10.06 7.35 -35.56
N CYS A 196 -9.01 8.09 -35.19
CA CYS A 196 -7.71 7.95 -35.82
C CYS A 196 -7.10 6.59 -35.52
N GLN A 197 -6.41 6.02 -36.51
CA GLN A 197 -5.54 4.86 -36.29
C GLN A 197 -4.52 5.16 -35.16
N PRO A 198 -4.26 4.21 -34.24
CA PRO A 198 -3.40 4.45 -33.07
C PRO A 198 -2.01 5.01 -33.41
N GLN A 199 -1.41 4.54 -34.51
CA GLN A 199 -0.11 5.02 -34.97
C GLN A 199 -0.16 6.48 -35.42
N VAL A 200 -1.14 6.85 -36.25
CA VAL A 200 -1.34 8.23 -36.73
C VAL A 200 -1.60 9.17 -35.55
N PHE A 201 -2.43 8.75 -34.60
CA PHE A 201 -2.65 9.53 -33.38
C PHE A 201 -1.35 9.75 -32.60
N ARG A 202 -0.55 8.70 -32.43
CA ARG A 202 0.73 8.76 -31.71
C ARG A 202 1.71 9.72 -32.38
N GLU A 203 1.83 9.69 -33.70
CA GLU A 203 2.68 10.60 -34.48
C GLU A 203 2.29 12.06 -34.25
N LYS A 204 0.98 12.38 -34.33
CA LYS A 204 0.46 13.73 -34.05
C LYS A 204 0.75 14.20 -32.63
N ILE A 205 0.48 13.35 -31.64
CA ILE A 205 0.72 13.70 -30.23
C ILE A 205 2.20 13.89 -29.92
N ILE A 206 3.11 13.09 -30.49
CA ILE A 206 4.55 13.29 -30.35
C ILE A 206 4.95 14.66 -30.93
N ALA A 207 4.40 14.99 -32.10
CA ALA A 207 4.62 16.27 -32.78
C ALA A 207 3.87 17.47 -32.15
N GLN A 208 3.20 17.31 -31.00
CA GLN A 208 2.41 18.36 -30.34
C GLN A 208 1.28 18.94 -31.22
N GLN A 209 0.78 18.14 -32.17
CA GLN A 209 -0.29 18.53 -33.09
C GLN A 209 -1.61 17.86 -32.70
N PRO A 210 -2.75 18.55 -32.88
CA PRO A 210 -4.05 17.93 -32.70
C PRO A 210 -4.28 16.85 -33.77
N CYS A 211 -5.02 15.79 -33.42
CA CYS A 211 -5.54 14.90 -34.46
C CYS A 211 -6.76 15.56 -35.15
N PRO A 212 -7.11 15.15 -36.38
CA PRO A 212 -8.24 15.74 -37.11
C PRO A 212 -9.60 15.64 -36.40
N CYS A 213 -9.75 14.70 -35.46
CA CYS A 213 -10.99 14.56 -34.70
C CYS A 213 -11.12 15.55 -33.54
N ARG A 214 -10.04 16.19 -33.08
CA ARG A 214 -10.02 16.89 -31.78
C ARG A 214 -10.94 18.11 -31.73
N ASP A 215 -11.03 18.85 -32.83
CA ASP A 215 -11.70 20.15 -32.91
C ASP A 215 -13.02 20.07 -33.69
N LEU A 216 -13.57 18.86 -33.86
CA LEU A 216 -14.93 18.67 -34.33
C LEU A 216 -15.94 19.24 -33.32
N PRO A 217 -17.14 19.65 -33.78
CA PRO A 217 -18.14 20.22 -32.90
C PRO A 217 -18.67 19.18 -31.89
N PRO A 218 -19.10 19.60 -30.67
CA PRO A 218 -19.63 18.69 -29.65
C PRO A 218 -20.76 17.77 -30.14
N GLU A 219 -21.62 18.24 -31.03
CA GLU A 219 -22.74 17.48 -31.60
C GLU A 219 -22.25 16.23 -32.36
N GLU A 220 -21.20 16.40 -33.17
CA GLU A 220 -20.53 15.30 -33.89
C GLU A 220 -19.89 14.30 -32.91
N HIS A 221 -19.35 14.79 -31.79
CA HIS A 221 -18.80 13.92 -30.75
C HIS A 221 -19.85 13.13 -29.99
N LEU A 222 -21.01 13.72 -29.73
CA LEU A 222 -22.15 13.03 -29.12
C LEU A 222 -22.73 11.98 -30.09
N GLU A 223 -22.80 12.27 -31.38
CA GLU A 223 -23.20 11.27 -32.39
C GLU A 223 -22.21 10.08 -32.39
N ARG A 224 -20.91 10.35 -32.45
CA ARG A 224 -19.88 9.30 -32.39
C ARG A 224 -19.94 8.50 -31.09
N TRP A 225 -20.23 9.16 -29.98
CA TRP A 225 -20.39 8.50 -28.68
C TRP A 225 -21.57 7.52 -28.69
N ASN A 226 -22.74 7.95 -29.19
CA ASN A 226 -23.89 7.06 -29.35
C ASN A 226 -23.55 5.86 -30.23
N ARG A 227 -22.83 6.10 -31.34
CA ARG A 227 -22.35 5.03 -32.22
C ARG A 227 -21.39 4.06 -31.52
N MET A 228 -20.57 4.52 -30.58
CA MET A 228 -19.75 3.64 -29.73
C MET A 228 -20.60 2.76 -28.82
N LEU A 229 -21.68 3.29 -28.25
CA LEU A 229 -22.60 2.55 -27.36
C LEU A 229 -23.46 1.53 -28.13
N GLU A 230 -23.92 1.90 -29.32
CA GLU A 230 -24.75 1.08 -30.22
C GLU A 230 -23.95 -0.02 -30.93
N GLY A 231 -22.61 0.04 -30.90
CA GLY A 231 -21.75 -1.01 -31.44
C GLY A 231 -21.37 -0.84 -32.92
N HIS A 232 -21.42 0.39 -33.44
CA HIS A 232 -20.97 0.70 -34.79
C HIS A 232 -19.44 0.72 -34.96
N TYR A 233 -18.69 0.67 -33.85
CA TYR A 233 -17.23 0.61 -33.84
C TYR A 233 -16.76 -0.69 -33.20
N GLY A 234 -15.72 -1.29 -33.77
CA GLY A 234 -14.95 -2.38 -33.20
C GLY A 234 -13.85 -1.92 -32.25
N GLU A 235 -13.11 -2.88 -31.69
CA GLU A 235 -11.96 -2.59 -30.82
C GLU A 235 -10.90 -1.75 -31.54
N GLY A 236 -10.51 -0.64 -30.92
CA GLY A 236 -9.45 0.24 -31.44
C GLY A 236 -9.92 1.20 -32.54
N GLU A 237 -11.16 1.09 -33.02
CA GLU A 237 -11.70 1.99 -34.05
C GLU A 237 -12.20 3.32 -33.49
N ALA A 238 -12.61 3.34 -32.23
CA ALA A 238 -13.02 4.56 -31.54
C ALA A 238 -12.58 4.56 -30.07
N VAL A 239 -12.17 5.74 -29.59
CA VAL A 239 -11.76 5.97 -28.20
C VAL A 239 -12.14 7.37 -27.77
N VAL A 240 -12.73 7.51 -26.58
CA VAL A 240 -12.96 8.82 -25.97
C VAL A 240 -11.63 9.32 -25.39
N ARG A 241 -11.28 10.58 -25.62
CA ARG A 241 -10.05 11.22 -25.10
C ARG A 241 -10.39 12.48 -24.34
N ILE A 242 -9.70 12.70 -23.22
CA ILE A 242 -9.79 13.98 -22.48
C ILE A 242 -8.87 14.98 -23.16
N LYS A 243 -9.37 16.16 -23.53
CA LYS A 243 -8.52 17.22 -24.08
C LYS A 243 -7.59 17.73 -23.00
N THR A 244 -6.31 17.81 -23.30
CA THR A 244 -5.31 18.41 -22.41
C THR A 244 -4.47 19.42 -23.16
N ASP A 245 -3.47 19.99 -22.49
CA ASP A 245 -2.43 20.75 -23.17
C ASP A 245 -1.59 19.82 -24.06
N LEU A 246 -1.60 20.08 -25.37
CA LEU A 246 -0.80 19.36 -26.35
C LEU A 246 0.70 19.71 -26.23
N ASN A 247 1.04 20.85 -25.62
CA ASN A 247 2.42 21.26 -25.39
C ASN A 247 3.04 20.63 -24.15
N HIS A 248 2.26 19.95 -23.31
CA HIS A 248 2.75 19.33 -22.08
C HIS A 248 4.00 18.47 -22.34
N PRO A 249 5.09 18.57 -21.56
CA PRO A 249 6.37 17.93 -21.89
C PRO A 249 6.30 16.40 -21.93
N ASN A 250 5.42 15.79 -21.14
CA ASN A 250 5.18 14.35 -21.16
C ASN A 250 4.07 13.99 -22.17
N PRO A 251 4.37 13.27 -23.28
CA PRO A 251 3.37 12.86 -24.27
C PRO A 251 2.28 11.96 -23.72
N ALA A 252 2.55 11.25 -22.63
CA ALA A 252 1.55 10.41 -21.98
C ALA A 252 0.37 11.25 -21.44
N VAL A 253 0.60 12.51 -21.07
CA VAL A 253 -0.45 13.41 -20.55
C VAL A 253 -1.28 14.01 -21.68
N ARG A 254 -0.75 14.09 -22.91
CA ARG A 254 -1.43 14.72 -24.05
C ARG A 254 -2.60 13.86 -24.52
N ASP A 255 -3.80 14.41 -24.46
CA ASP A 255 -5.04 13.83 -25.00
C ASP A 255 -5.19 12.32 -24.71
N TRP A 256 -5.08 11.98 -23.43
CA TRP A 256 -5.06 10.58 -22.98
C TRP A 256 -6.45 9.92 -23.12
N PRO A 257 -6.49 8.60 -23.39
CA PRO A 257 -7.75 7.89 -23.61
C PRO A 257 -8.50 7.65 -22.30
N ALA A 258 -9.79 7.98 -22.30
CA ALA A 258 -10.72 7.85 -21.16
C ALA A 258 -11.60 6.61 -21.24
N LEU A 259 -12.14 6.28 -22.41
CA LEU A 259 -12.99 5.09 -22.60
C LEU A 259 -12.67 4.44 -23.95
N ARG A 260 -12.77 3.11 -24.01
CA ARG A 260 -12.51 2.32 -25.23
C ARG A 260 -13.62 1.30 -25.49
N VAL A 261 -13.79 0.93 -26.75
CA VAL A 261 -14.62 -0.21 -27.13
C VAL A 261 -13.91 -1.53 -26.80
N ILE A 262 -14.66 -2.49 -26.30
CA ILE A 262 -14.26 -3.89 -26.08
C ILE A 262 -15.23 -4.81 -26.84
N ASP A 263 -14.67 -5.84 -27.44
CA ASP A 263 -15.42 -6.96 -28.02
C ASP A 263 -15.95 -7.84 -26.88
N THR A 264 -17.23 -7.71 -26.58
CA THR A 264 -17.90 -8.40 -25.46
C THR A 264 -18.12 -9.88 -25.72
N GLU A 265 -18.15 -10.32 -26.98
CA GLU A 265 -18.25 -11.73 -27.32
C GLU A 265 -16.94 -12.45 -27.00
N LYS A 266 -15.80 -11.83 -27.34
CA LYS A 266 -14.48 -12.38 -27.03
C LYS A 266 -14.06 -12.17 -25.58
N PHE A 267 -14.43 -11.04 -24.99
CA PHE A 267 -13.99 -10.63 -23.65
C PHE A 267 -15.18 -10.22 -22.76
N PRO A 268 -16.13 -11.12 -22.45
CA PRO A 268 -17.23 -10.80 -21.56
C PRO A 268 -16.73 -10.53 -20.14
N HIS A 269 -17.30 -9.51 -19.50
CA HIS A 269 -16.99 -9.18 -18.11
C HIS A 269 -17.58 -10.27 -17.18
N PRO A 270 -16.83 -10.79 -16.20
CA PRO A 270 -17.30 -11.89 -15.35
C PRO A 270 -18.55 -11.58 -14.52
N ARG A 271 -18.83 -10.31 -14.20
CA ARG A 271 -20.01 -9.90 -13.42
C ARG A 271 -21.19 -9.43 -14.26
N VAL A 272 -20.92 -8.77 -15.39
CA VAL A 272 -21.95 -8.04 -16.16
C VAL A 272 -22.05 -8.49 -17.61
N GLY A 273 -21.33 -9.56 -17.97
CA GLY A 273 -21.38 -10.16 -19.30
C GLY A 273 -21.03 -9.16 -20.41
N ASP A 274 -21.94 -9.06 -21.36
CA ASP A 274 -21.91 -8.22 -22.55
C ASP A 274 -22.72 -6.92 -22.41
N LYS A 275 -23.27 -6.64 -21.22
CA LYS A 275 -24.12 -5.46 -20.96
C LYS A 275 -23.48 -4.14 -21.39
N TYR A 276 -22.16 -4.04 -21.32
CA TYR A 276 -21.41 -2.84 -21.68
C TYR A 276 -20.31 -3.17 -22.68
N ARG A 277 -20.28 -2.44 -23.80
CA ARG A 277 -19.20 -2.52 -24.80
C ARG A 277 -18.16 -1.42 -24.67
N VAL A 278 -18.52 -0.27 -24.11
CA VAL A 278 -17.59 0.85 -23.89
C VAL A 278 -17.12 0.85 -22.45
N TRP A 279 -15.83 0.63 -22.22
CA TRP A 279 -15.26 0.50 -20.88
C TRP A 279 -14.36 1.68 -20.53
N PRO A 280 -14.52 2.28 -19.34
CA PRO A 280 -13.66 3.35 -18.88
C PRO A 280 -12.27 2.81 -18.52
N LEU A 281 -11.26 3.59 -18.86
CA LEU A 281 -9.87 3.33 -18.51
C LEU A 281 -9.55 3.91 -17.14
N TYR A 282 -8.48 3.36 -16.53
CA TYR A 282 -8.05 3.64 -15.16
C TYR A 282 -8.17 5.10 -14.73
N ASN A 283 -7.59 6.05 -15.48
CA ASN A 283 -7.57 7.46 -15.07
C ASN A 283 -8.97 8.07 -14.99
N PHE A 284 -9.85 7.71 -15.92
CA PHE A 284 -11.22 8.21 -15.97
C PHE A 284 -12.06 7.66 -14.81
N ALA A 285 -12.14 6.33 -14.69
CA ALA A 285 -12.94 5.68 -13.65
C ALA A 285 -12.45 6.04 -12.24
N CYS A 286 -11.14 5.94 -11.99
CA CYS A 286 -10.59 6.24 -10.66
C CYS A 286 -10.71 7.71 -10.30
N GLY A 287 -10.57 8.61 -11.28
CA GLY A 287 -10.70 10.04 -11.02
C GLY A 287 -12.13 10.41 -10.63
N ILE A 288 -13.12 9.93 -11.38
CA ILE A 288 -14.53 10.12 -11.06
C ILE A 288 -14.87 9.55 -9.69
N ASP A 289 -14.48 8.30 -9.43
CA ASP A 289 -14.83 7.65 -8.17
C ASP A 289 -14.14 8.28 -6.96
N ASP A 290 -12.87 8.68 -7.07
CA ASP A 290 -12.20 9.38 -5.96
C ASP A 290 -12.96 10.67 -5.60
N HIS A 291 -13.50 11.40 -6.58
CA HIS A 291 -14.32 12.59 -6.32
C HIS A 291 -15.68 12.23 -5.69
N LEU A 292 -16.44 11.35 -6.33
CA LEU A 292 -17.81 11.01 -5.89
C LEU A 292 -17.85 10.26 -4.56
N MET A 293 -16.80 9.52 -4.22
CA MET A 293 -16.66 8.84 -2.92
C MET A 293 -16.07 9.77 -1.85
N GLY A 294 -15.80 11.03 -2.18
CA GLY A 294 -15.26 12.02 -1.24
C GLY A 294 -13.85 11.69 -0.76
N VAL A 295 -13.04 10.98 -1.56
CA VAL A 295 -11.66 10.65 -1.22
C VAL A 295 -10.88 11.95 -1.03
N THR A 296 -10.24 12.08 0.13
CA THR A 296 -9.47 13.28 0.50
C THR A 296 -7.97 13.08 0.31
N HIS A 297 -7.50 11.85 0.52
CA HIS A 297 -6.08 11.50 0.51
C HIS A 297 -5.87 10.21 -0.30
N ILE A 298 -5.22 10.37 -1.45
CA ILE A 298 -4.84 9.30 -2.36
C ILE A 298 -3.44 8.81 -1.99
N ILE A 299 -3.36 7.65 -1.33
CA ILE A 299 -2.09 7.05 -0.92
C ILE A 299 -1.76 5.90 -1.89
N ARG A 300 -0.68 6.04 -2.67
CA ARG A 300 -0.34 5.08 -3.73
C ARG A 300 1.15 5.08 -4.08
N GLY A 301 1.55 4.15 -4.95
CA GLY A 301 2.92 4.10 -5.47
C GLY A 301 3.27 5.28 -6.40
N LYS A 302 4.53 5.71 -6.40
CA LYS A 302 5.04 6.84 -7.19
C LYS A 302 4.97 6.65 -8.71
N GLU A 303 4.77 5.44 -9.20
CA GLU A 303 4.50 5.20 -10.62
C GLU A 303 3.21 5.89 -11.11
N HIS A 304 2.33 6.29 -10.19
CA HIS A 304 1.08 6.97 -10.51
C HIS A 304 1.18 8.50 -10.53
N LEU A 305 2.38 9.09 -10.45
CA LEU A 305 2.56 10.54 -10.57
C LEU A 305 2.02 11.09 -11.90
N THR A 306 2.29 10.41 -13.02
CA THR A 306 1.73 10.81 -14.32
C THR A 306 0.21 10.66 -14.37
N ASN A 307 -0.36 9.67 -13.66
CA ASN A 307 -1.80 9.48 -13.59
C ASN A 307 -2.48 10.61 -12.80
N MET A 308 -1.86 11.10 -11.72
CA MET A 308 -2.32 12.31 -11.01
C MET A 308 -2.48 13.48 -11.97
N ILE A 309 -1.44 13.77 -12.75
CA ILE A 309 -1.44 14.90 -13.70
C ILE A 309 -2.56 14.75 -14.74
N ARG A 310 -2.73 13.53 -15.28
CA ARG A 310 -3.83 13.23 -16.22
C ARG A 310 -5.21 13.49 -15.59
N GLN A 311 -5.42 13.00 -14.37
CA GLN A 311 -6.67 13.15 -13.63
C GLN A 311 -6.95 14.62 -13.29
N GLN A 312 -5.93 15.41 -12.96
CA GLN A 312 -6.08 16.86 -12.70
C GLN A 312 -6.64 17.63 -13.90
N TYR A 313 -6.30 17.28 -15.14
CA TYR A 313 -6.93 17.88 -16.32
C TYR A 313 -8.44 17.60 -16.37
N MET A 314 -8.84 16.34 -16.13
CA MET A 314 -10.26 15.97 -16.09
C MET A 314 -11.00 16.66 -14.94
N TYR A 315 -10.38 16.76 -13.76
CA TYR A 315 -10.95 17.47 -12.61
C TYR A 315 -11.17 18.94 -12.92
N LYS A 316 -10.21 19.61 -13.56
CA LYS A 316 -10.35 21.00 -14.00
C LYS A 316 -11.56 21.18 -14.92
N HIS A 317 -11.78 20.27 -15.86
CA HIS A 317 -12.92 20.32 -16.79
C HIS A 317 -14.27 20.11 -16.11
N LEU A 318 -14.29 19.42 -14.97
CA LEU A 318 -15.49 19.15 -14.18
C LEU A 318 -15.69 20.16 -13.04
N ASP A 319 -14.81 21.16 -12.93
CA ASP A 319 -14.73 22.13 -11.84
C ASP A 319 -14.57 21.46 -10.45
N TRP A 320 -13.71 20.45 -10.39
CA TRP A 320 -13.42 19.68 -9.19
C TRP A 320 -12.02 19.97 -8.65
N GLN A 321 -11.89 19.91 -7.32
CA GLN A 321 -10.60 19.94 -6.65
C GLN A 321 -10.03 18.53 -6.52
N TYR A 322 -8.78 18.36 -6.94
CA TYR A 322 -8.12 17.06 -6.89
C TYR A 322 -7.68 16.73 -5.44
N PRO A 323 -7.87 15.50 -4.94
CA PRO A 323 -7.51 15.13 -3.57
C PRO A 323 -6.00 15.27 -3.30
N GLU A 324 -5.63 15.41 -2.03
CA GLU A 324 -4.22 15.36 -1.62
C GLU A 324 -3.64 13.99 -2.00
N SER A 325 -2.42 13.96 -2.52
CA SER A 325 -1.81 12.70 -2.99
C SER A 325 -0.46 12.44 -2.34
N ILE A 326 -0.32 11.22 -1.82
CA ILE A 326 0.87 10.74 -1.13
C ILE A 326 1.44 9.59 -1.93
N HIS A 327 2.64 9.81 -2.44
CA HIS A 327 3.32 8.86 -3.32
C HIS A 327 4.47 8.18 -2.58
N TYR A 328 4.45 6.85 -2.53
CA TYR A 328 5.49 6.06 -1.90
C TYR A 328 6.29 5.23 -2.91
N GLY A 329 7.52 4.84 -2.56
CA GLY A 329 8.37 4.01 -3.42
C GLY A 329 7.95 2.54 -3.49
N ARG A 330 8.54 1.75 -4.37
CA ARG A 330 8.20 0.32 -4.47
C ARG A 330 8.77 -0.47 -3.30
N LEU A 331 7.99 -1.43 -2.81
CA LEU A 331 8.46 -2.45 -1.88
C LEU A 331 8.92 -3.66 -2.67
N LYS A 332 10.12 -4.15 -2.35
CA LYS A 332 10.67 -5.42 -2.83
C LYS A 332 11.04 -6.27 -1.62
N ILE A 333 11.00 -7.59 -1.77
CA ILE A 333 11.53 -8.52 -0.78
C ILE A 333 12.57 -9.42 -1.45
N LYS A 334 13.74 -9.59 -0.81
CA LYS A 334 14.81 -10.43 -1.36
C LYS A 334 14.32 -11.88 -1.46
N GLY A 335 14.58 -12.51 -2.60
CA GLY A 335 14.27 -13.92 -2.83
C GLY A 335 12.78 -14.26 -3.00
N SER A 336 11.89 -13.28 -3.22
CA SER A 336 10.49 -13.57 -3.54
C SER A 336 9.88 -12.56 -4.52
N TYR A 337 8.82 -12.98 -5.21
CA TYR A 337 8.15 -12.20 -6.24
C TYR A 337 6.97 -11.42 -5.66
N LEU A 338 6.90 -10.12 -5.97
CA LEU A 338 5.74 -9.26 -5.69
C LEU A 338 5.06 -8.74 -6.97
N SER A 339 5.49 -9.21 -8.14
CA SER A 339 4.80 -8.90 -9.38
C SER A 339 3.64 -9.87 -9.57
N LYS A 340 2.41 -9.36 -9.59
CA LYS A 340 1.19 -10.14 -9.86
C LYS A 340 1.37 -11.06 -11.07
N SER A 341 1.84 -10.53 -12.20
CA SER A 341 2.02 -11.31 -13.43
C SER A 341 3.01 -12.47 -13.26
N LYS A 342 4.09 -12.30 -12.50
CA LYS A 342 5.05 -13.39 -12.22
C LYS A 342 4.47 -14.43 -11.27
N ILE A 343 3.71 -14.01 -10.27
CA ILE A 343 3.04 -14.92 -9.32
C ILE A 343 2.01 -15.77 -10.07
N VAL A 344 1.14 -15.13 -10.86
CA VAL A 344 0.13 -15.81 -11.69
C VAL A 344 0.79 -16.78 -12.67
N GLN A 345 1.87 -16.36 -13.35
CA GLN A 345 2.60 -17.22 -14.27
C GLN A 345 3.21 -18.44 -13.55
N GLY A 346 3.84 -18.22 -12.39
CA GLY A 346 4.47 -19.30 -11.62
C GLY A 346 3.47 -20.33 -11.09
N VAL A 347 2.28 -19.89 -10.64
CA VAL A 347 1.21 -20.82 -10.25
C VAL A 347 0.70 -21.59 -11.48
N ARG A 348 0.44 -20.89 -12.59
CA ARG A 348 -0.04 -21.54 -13.83
C ARG A 348 0.94 -22.55 -14.41
N SER A 349 2.24 -22.30 -14.30
CA SER A 349 3.28 -23.21 -14.80
C SER A 349 3.61 -24.36 -13.83
N GLY A 350 2.93 -24.44 -12.68
CA GLY A 350 3.23 -25.42 -11.62
C GLY A 350 4.54 -25.16 -10.87
N LEU A 351 5.16 -23.98 -11.04
CA LEU A 351 6.35 -23.60 -10.27
C LEU A 351 6.01 -23.44 -8.78
N PHE A 352 4.80 -22.96 -8.47
CA PHE A 352 4.24 -22.84 -7.12
C PHE A 352 3.03 -23.75 -6.98
N GLU A 353 2.87 -24.40 -5.82
CA GLU A 353 1.75 -25.31 -5.52
C GLU A 353 0.40 -24.57 -5.56
N GLY A 354 0.40 -23.29 -5.21
CA GLY A 354 -0.79 -22.46 -5.15
C GLY A 354 -0.46 -21.04 -4.70
N TRP A 355 -1.51 -20.26 -4.43
CA TRP A 355 -1.37 -18.89 -3.94
C TRP A 355 -0.79 -18.79 -2.53
N ASP A 356 -0.90 -19.85 -1.74
CA ASP A 356 -0.39 -19.97 -0.38
C ASP A 356 0.98 -20.67 -0.30
N ASP A 357 1.59 -21.01 -1.45
CA ASP A 357 2.91 -21.62 -1.51
C ASP A 357 3.90 -20.80 -0.68
N PRO A 358 4.56 -21.40 0.33
CA PRO A 358 5.43 -20.65 1.22
C PRO A 358 6.49 -19.84 0.48
N ARG A 359 6.98 -20.21 -0.71
CA ARG A 359 8.01 -19.42 -1.44
C ARG A 359 7.51 -18.04 -1.90
N LEU A 360 6.20 -17.82 -1.95
CA LEU A 360 5.58 -16.55 -2.26
C LEU A 360 5.55 -15.60 -1.05
N ALA A 361 5.29 -14.33 -1.33
CA ALA A 361 5.01 -13.30 -0.33
C ALA A 361 3.57 -12.80 -0.45
N THR A 362 2.66 -13.66 -0.89
CA THR A 362 1.20 -13.45 -0.83
C THR A 362 0.74 -13.46 0.62
N PHE A 363 -0.39 -12.84 0.95
CA PHE A 363 -0.88 -12.88 2.34
C PHE A 363 -1.23 -14.30 2.78
N ALA A 364 -1.82 -15.11 1.88
CA ALA A 364 -2.03 -16.54 2.13
C ALA A 364 -0.73 -17.29 2.48
N ALA A 365 0.35 -17.07 1.73
CA ALA A 365 1.65 -17.71 2.01
C ALA A 365 2.28 -17.19 3.31
N LEU A 366 2.20 -15.88 3.58
CA LEU A 366 2.70 -15.29 4.82
C LEU A 366 1.96 -15.83 6.05
N ARG A 367 0.63 -15.97 5.95
CA ARG A 367 -0.20 -16.61 6.98
C ARG A 367 0.20 -18.07 7.19
N ARG A 368 0.38 -18.85 6.12
CA ARG A 368 0.84 -20.25 6.18
C ARG A 368 2.23 -20.39 6.81
N ARG A 369 3.10 -19.38 6.63
CA ARG A 369 4.42 -19.30 7.30
C ARG A 369 4.36 -18.94 8.79
N GLY A 370 3.19 -18.62 9.34
CA GLY A 370 3.04 -18.16 10.72
C GLY A 370 3.41 -16.68 10.92
N ILE A 371 3.45 -15.88 9.84
CA ILE A 371 3.59 -14.43 9.96
C ILE A 371 2.23 -13.85 10.38
N THR A 372 2.24 -13.01 11.41
CA THR A 372 1.04 -12.34 11.93
C THR A 372 0.71 -11.08 11.13
N ALA A 373 -0.58 -10.72 11.10
CA ALA A 373 -1.04 -9.45 10.52
C ALA A 373 -0.38 -8.24 11.20
N GLU A 374 -0.24 -8.30 12.53
CA GLU A 374 0.40 -7.26 13.34
C GLU A 374 1.87 -7.05 12.95
N ALA A 375 2.63 -8.12 12.66
CA ALA A 375 4.01 -7.99 12.20
C ALA A 375 4.10 -7.22 10.88
N ILE A 376 3.17 -7.48 9.96
CA ILE A 376 3.09 -6.78 8.66
C ILE A 376 2.70 -5.32 8.89
N LYS A 377 1.67 -5.04 9.70
CA LYS A 377 1.24 -3.66 10.01
C LYS A 377 2.39 -2.84 10.59
N ARG A 378 3.06 -3.33 11.64
CA ARG A 378 4.22 -2.65 12.26
C ARG A 378 5.34 -2.40 11.27
N LEU A 379 5.69 -3.39 10.45
CA LEU A 379 6.70 -3.24 9.41
C LEU A 379 6.36 -2.11 8.42
N ILE A 380 5.10 -2.04 7.96
CA ILE A 380 4.68 -1.00 7.01
C ILE A 380 4.65 0.38 7.68
N ILE A 381 4.21 0.47 8.94
CA ILE A 381 4.21 1.72 9.72
C ILE A 381 5.64 2.23 9.91
N ASP A 382 6.57 1.36 10.31
CA ASP A 382 7.99 1.69 10.50
C ASP A 382 8.68 2.19 9.22
N VAL A 383 8.26 1.63 8.08
CA VAL A 383 8.69 2.04 6.75
C VAL A 383 8.10 3.41 6.38
N GLY A 384 6.83 3.64 6.68
CA GLY A 384 6.09 4.85 6.39
C GLY A 384 5.89 5.14 4.89
N PRO A 385 5.30 6.28 4.52
CA PRO A 385 5.00 6.64 3.12
C PRO A 385 6.20 7.27 2.37
N LYS A 386 7.42 6.77 2.57
CA LYS A 386 8.62 7.32 1.91
C LYS A 386 8.60 7.06 0.40
N THR A 387 9.07 8.05 -0.37
CA THR A 387 9.18 8.02 -1.86
C THR A 387 10.29 7.11 -2.37
N ALA A 388 11.31 6.85 -1.54
CA ALA A 388 12.39 5.93 -1.85
C ALA A 388 11.88 4.50 -1.96
N ASP A 389 12.43 3.74 -2.91
CA ASP A 389 12.18 2.30 -3.02
C ASP A 389 12.84 1.59 -1.84
N ILE A 390 12.22 0.52 -1.38
CA ILE A 390 12.66 -0.22 -0.20
C ILE A 390 12.81 -1.69 -0.57
N VAL A 391 13.94 -2.26 -0.21
CA VAL A 391 14.23 -3.68 -0.35
C VAL A 391 14.29 -4.29 1.05
N LEU A 392 13.25 -5.06 1.38
CA LEU A 392 13.18 -5.80 2.64
C LEU A 392 13.87 -7.16 2.49
N SER A 393 14.40 -7.66 3.60
CA SER A 393 14.79 -9.06 3.72
C SER A 393 13.75 -9.82 4.55
N TRP A 394 13.77 -11.15 4.48
CA TRP A 394 12.90 -11.99 5.30
C TRP A 394 13.20 -11.83 6.79
N GLU A 395 14.47 -11.64 7.14
CA GLU A 395 14.93 -11.43 8.52
C GLU A 395 14.29 -10.20 9.15
N ASN A 396 14.10 -9.12 8.37
CA ASN A 396 13.40 -7.92 8.85
C ASN A 396 11.96 -8.26 9.26
N LEU A 397 11.21 -8.94 8.38
CA LEU A 397 9.82 -9.34 8.66
C LEU A 397 9.76 -10.32 9.84
N TYR A 398 10.68 -11.29 9.90
CA TYR A 398 10.75 -12.24 11.01
C TYR A 398 11.09 -11.59 12.34
N ALA A 399 11.90 -10.53 12.33
CA ALA A 399 12.21 -9.77 13.55
C ALA A 399 10.95 -9.08 14.11
N HIS A 400 10.10 -8.50 13.26
CA HIS A 400 8.81 -7.98 13.70
C HIS A 400 7.90 -9.09 14.23
N ASN A 401 7.87 -10.24 13.56
CA ASN A 401 7.01 -11.35 13.95
C ASN A 401 7.41 -11.98 15.28
N ARG A 402 8.72 -12.20 15.52
CA ARG A 402 9.22 -12.75 16.79
C ARG A 402 8.88 -11.86 17.97
N LYS A 403 9.04 -10.54 17.84
CA LYS A 403 8.68 -9.56 18.89
C LYS A 403 7.20 -9.59 19.32
N ILE A 404 6.33 -10.24 18.56
CA ILE A 404 4.89 -10.36 18.86
C ILE A 404 4.57 -11.72 19.49
N LEU A 405 5.33 -12.76 19.12
CA LEU A 405 5.13 -14.13 19.58
C LEU A 405 5.92 -14.47 20.84
N ASP A 406 7.09 -13.82 21.02
CA ASP A 406 7.90 -13.82 22.24
C ASP A 406 7.32 -12.84 23.26
#